data_AF-A0AA36ALI8-F1
#
_entry.id   AF-A0AA36ALI8-F1
#
_cell.length_a   1.000
_cell.length_b   1.000
_cell.length_c   1.000
_cell.angle_alpha   90.00
_cell.angle_beta   90.00
_cell.angle_gamma   90.00
#
_symmetry.space_group_name_H-M   'P 1'
#
loop_
_entity.id
_entity.type
_entity.pdbx_description
1 polymer ?
#
loop_
_entity_poly.entity_id
_entity_poly.type
_entity_poly.pdbx_seq_one_letter_code
_entity_poly.pdbx_strand_id
1 'polypeptide(L)'
;MAASGLRYVLNYHKNCLSTASNVILSMSLLSRKYLQANRVKLIRFLNFPHALVKRNPRPLPRPLQVHASHNHYCKQFHSSTHSSLILSKQRNAAVARLGTLLHRSYHDDKSDKPCLKLMDFPEIIWPSPIKSFRNWWFSKLIQGYYDHSFSIDSFLTGSEQAINYVSNCLAEGDFDELQHIVEPEALQEIQNNYADLSYSQRTSLAIKPEDIFLRFIYEIGMMFDDNENQRFVEITVVFQGFHGFYEAKQKDPREYYEFVRANTELLYVCNYRFIRDFTKGVSSSDWIINKLNHFIPNELTLK
;
A
#
# COMPACT_ATOMS: atom_id res chain seq x y z
N MET A 1 8.87 4.41 -27.51
CA MET A 1 8.13 4.57 -26.24
C MET A 1 7.89 3.25 -25.51
N ALA A 2 7.11 2.28 -26.04
CA ALA A 2 6.76 1.05 -25.31
C ALA A 2 7.94 0.29 -24.67
N ALA A 3 9.05 0.07 -25.40
CA ALA A 3 10.25 -0.59 -24.87
C ALA A 3 10.91 0.17 -23.70
N SER A 4 10.83 1.50 -23.70
CA SER A 4 11.33 2.37 -22.62
C SER A 4 10.50 2.19 -21.35
N GLY A 5 9.18 2.17 -21.47
CA GLY A 5 8.26 1.91 -20.36
C GLY A 5 8.38 0.48 -19.81
N LEU A 6 8.58 -0.52 -20.69
CA LEU A 6 8.85 -1.91 -20.27
C LEU A 6 10.14 -2.01 -19.45
N ARG A 7 11.23 -1.37 -19.91
CA ARG A 7 12.50 -1.30 -19.17
C ARG A 7 12.36 -0.56 -17.84
N TYR A 8 11.61 0.54 -17.81
CA TYR A 8 11.30 1.27 -16.57
C TYR A 8 10.61 0.35 -15.55
N VAL A 9 9.52 -0.32 -15.93
CA VAL A 9 8.77 -1.20 -15.01
C VAL A 9 9.64 -2.36 -14.51
N LEU A 10 10.44 -2.98 -15.39
CA LEU A 10 11.36 -4.04 -14.96
C LEU A 10 12.38 -3.56 -13.93
N ASN A 11 13.01 -2.41 -14.15
CA ASN A 11 13.96 -1.83 -13.21
C ASN A 11 13.28 -1.40 -11.90
N TYR A 12 12.12 -0.75 -11.98
CA TYR A 12 11.34 -0.28 -10.84
C TYR A 12 10.97 -1.43 -9.88
N HIS A 13 10.42 -2.51 -10.42
CA HIS A 13 10.04 -3.69 -9.63
C HIS A 13 11.25 -4.47 -9.14
N LYS A 14 12.33 -4.57 -9.93
CA LYS A 14 13.60 -5.15 -9.47
C LYS A 14 14.16 -4.38 -8.28
N ASN A 15 14.14 -3.05 -8.32
CA ASN A 15 14.64 -2.20 -7.24
C ASN A 15 13.76 -2.36 -5.99
N CYS A 16 12.43 -2.27 -6.11
CA CYS A 16 11.52 -2.47 -4.97
C CYS A 16 11.74 -3.84 -4.29
N LEU A 17 11.87 -4.92 -5.07
CA LEU A 17 12.11 -6.26 -4.55
C LEU A 17 13.52 -6.43 -3.97
N SER A 18 14.54 -5.83 -4.59
CA SER A 18 15.91 -5.87 -4.07
C SER A 18 16.00 -5.15 -2.73
N THR A 19 15.39 -3.98 -2.59
CA THR A 19 15.44 -3.23 -1.34
C THR A 19 14.68 -3.97 -0.23
N ALA A 20 13.43 -4.40 -0.47
CA ALA A 20 12.68 -5.19 0.51
C ALA A 20 13.39 -6.51 0.91
N SER A 21 14.01 -7.21 -0.05
CA SER A 21 14.71 -8.46 0.24
C SER A 21 16.06 -8.28 0.95
N ASN A 22 16.70 -7.12 0.83
CA ASN A 22 17.91 -6.77 1.59
C ASN A 22 17.57 -6.34 3.03
N VAL A 23 16.32 -5.96 3.28
CA VAL A 23 15.85 -5.47 4.58
C VAL A 23 15.42 -6.65 5.46
N ILE A 24 14.62 -7.62 4.99
CA ILE A 24 14.24 -8.75 5.85
C ILE A 24 14.13 -10.08 5.12
N LEU A 25 14.71 -11.13 5.71
CA LEU A 25 14.49 -12.51 5.30
C LEU A 25 13.02 -12.96 5.48
N SER A 26 12.23 -12.33 6.37
CA SER A 26 10.77 -12.51 6.40
C SER A 26 10.07 -11.88 5.20
N MET A 27 10.57 -10.75 4.68
CA MET A 27 10.14 -10.21 3.38
C MET A 27 10.55 -11.09 2.20
N SER A 28 11.37 -12.13 2.38
CA SER A 28 11.52 -13.17 1.34
C SER A 28 10.23 -13.99 1.17
N LEU A 29 9.39 -14.13 2.21
CA LEU A 29 8.06 -14.70 2.10
C LEU A 29 7.12 -13.72 1.39
N LEU A 30 7.15 -12.43 1.76
CA LEU A 30 6.31 -11.41 1.11
C LEU A 30 6.72 -11.15 -0.34
N SER A 31 8.01 -11.24 -0.70
CA SER A 31 8.48 -11.10 -2.09
C SER A 31 8.12 -12.34 -2.92
N ARG A 32 8.15 -13.55 -2.33
CA ARG A 32 7.57 -14.77 -2.94
C ARG A 32 6.07 -14.64 -3.15
N LYS A 33 5.31 -14.20 -2.14
CA LYS A 33 3.86 -13.92 -2.25
C LYS A 33 3.57 -12.85 -3.29
N TYR A 34 4.34 -11.76 -3.32
CA TYR A 34 4.26 -10.71 -4.33
C TYR A 34 4.45 -11.28 -5.74
N LEU A 35 5.51 -12.07 -5.93
CA LEU A 35 5.81 -12.74 -7.20
C LEU A 35 4.72 -13.73 -7.61
N GLN A 36 4.06 -14.41 -6.67
CA GLN A 36 2.90 -15.26 -6.92
C GLN A 36 1.65 -14.44 -7.30
N ALA A 37 1.24 -13.49 -6.46
CA ALA A 37 0.06 -12.64 -6.65
C ALA A 37 0.14 -11.76 -7.92
N ASN A 38 1.35 -11.38 -8.31
CA ASN A 38 1.60 -10.66 -9.56
C ASN A 38 2.09 -11.56 -10.70
N ARG A 39 2.24 -12.89 -10.53
CA ARG A 39 2.76 -13.80 -11.58
C ARG A 39 1.98 -13.67 -12.89
N VAL A 40 0.65 -13.69 -12.81
CA VAL A 40 -0.24 -13.56 -13.97
C VAL A 40 -0.19 -12.14 -14.56
N LYS A 41 -0.06 -11.11 -13.72
CA LYS A 41 0.06 -9.70 -14.16
C LYS A 41 1.40 -9.46 -14.87
N LEU A 42 2.50 -9.97 -14.33
CA LEU A 42 3.84 -9.99 -14.92
C LEU A 42 3.84 -10.75 -16.25
N ILE A 43 3.30 -11.98 -16.30
CA ILE A 43 3.24 -12.76 -17.56
C ILE A 43 2.40 -12.03 -18.62
N ARG A 44 1.22 -11.47 -18.28
CA ARG A 44 0.40 -10.68 -19.22
C ARG A 44 1.14 -9.42 -19.70
N PHE A 45 1.89 -8.75 -18.83
CA PHE A 45 2.66 -7.55 -19.16
C PHE A 45 3.91 -7.84 -20.01
N LEU A 46 4.63 -8.94 -19.73
CA LEU A 46 5.78 -9.40 -20.50
C LEU A 46 5.37 -9.93 -21.88
N ASN A 47 4.20 -10.57 -21.99
CA ASN A 47 3.67 -11.08 -23.26
C ASN A 47 2.95 -9.99 -24.09
N PHE A 48 2.74 -8.79 -23.55
CA PHE A 48 2.03 -7.69 -24.20
C PHE A 48 2.60 -7.29 -25.59
N PRO A 49 3.93 -7.30 -25.83
CA PRO A 49 4.50 -7.03 -27.15
C PRO A 49 4.07 -8.05 -28.22
N HIS A 50 3.84 -9.32 -27.85
CA HIS A 50 3.54 -10.39 -28.81
C HIS A 50 2.10 -10.34 -29.37
N ALA A 51 1.17 -9.72 -28.65
CA ALA A 51 -0.25 -9.66 -29.04
C ALA A 51 -0.53 -8.64 -30.16
N LEU A 52 0.31 -7.62 -30.33
CA LEU A 52 0.08 -6.51 -31.27
C LEU A 52 0.69 -6.72 -32.66
N VAL A 53 1.52 -7.75 -32.86
CA VAL A 53 2.27 -7.98 -34.12
C VAL A 53 1.57 -8.99 -35.06
N LYS A 54 0.45 -9.60 -34.65
CA LYS A 54 -0.32 -10.54 -35.50
C LYS A 54 -1.82 -10.25 -35.55
N ARG A 55 -2.20 -9.17 -36.22
CA ARG A 55 -3.56 -8.96 -36.76
C ARG A 55 -3.50 -8.46 -38.20
N ASN A 56 -3.49 -9.40 -39.16
CA ASN A 56 -3.89 -9.07 -40.53
C ASN A 56 -5.37 -8.60 -40.50
N PRO A 57 -5.74 -7.55 -41.25
CA PRO A 57 -7.13 -7.12 -41.32
C PRO A 57 -7.97 -8.21 -42.00
N ARG A 58 -8.96 -8.75 -41.28
CA ARG A 58 -10.08 -9.48 -41.89
C ARG A 58 -11.22 -8.48 -42.13
N PRO A 59 -11.93 -8.54 -43.28
CA PRO A 59 -13.05 -7.65 -43.54
C PRO A 59 -14.21 -7.93 -42.58
N LEU A 60 -15.00 -6.87 -42.30
CA LEU A 60 -16.17 -6.94 -41.42
C LEU A 60 -17.31 -7.75 -42.07
N PRO A 61 -17.90 -8.74 -41.38
CA PRO A 61 -19.19 -9.29 -41.75
C PRO A 61 -20.30 -8.26 -41.51
N ARG A 62 -21.32 -8.23 -42.38
CA ARG A 62 -22.56 -7.49 -42.12
C ARG A 62 -23.46 -8.25 -41.12
N PRO A 63 -24.30 -7.55 -40.33
CA PRO A 63 -25.14 -8.18 -39.32
C PRO A 63 -26.32 -8.94 -39.94
N LEU A 64 -26.71 -10.06 -39.32
CA LEU A 64 -27.97 -10.76 -39.55
C LEU A 64 -28.64 -11.15 -38.23
N GLN A 65 -29.93 -11.46 -38.33
CA GLN A 65 -30.91 -11.22 -37.27
C GLN A 65 -30.94 -12.23 -36.11
N VAL A 66 -31.50 -11.74 -35.01
CA VAL A 66 -32.10 -12.46 -33.89
C VAL A 66 -32.88 -13.70 -34.33
N HIS A 67 -32.69 -14.82 -33.62
CA HIS A 67 -33.77 -15.76 -33.27
C HIS A 67 -33.48 -16.35 -31.88
N ALA A 68 -34.54 -16.76 -31.18
CA ALA A 68 -34.48 -17.27 -29.80
C ALA A 68 -35.10 -18.67 -29.70
N SER A 69 -34.63 -19.47 -28.75
CA SER A 69 -35.25 -20.76 -28.40
C SER A 69 -35.04 -21.11 -26.92
N HIS A 70 -36.07 -21.71 -26.31
CA HIS A 70 -36.03 -22.28 -24.97
C HIS A 70 -35.33 -23.65 -24.99
N ASN A 71 -34.73 -24.10 -23.87
CA ASN A 71 -35.38 -25.14 -23.05
C ASN A 71 -34.67 -25.57 -21.75
N HIS A 72 -35.54 -26.01 -20.83
CA HIS A 72 -35.35 -26.84 -19.64
C HIS A 72 -34.15 -27.83 -19.59
N TYR A 73 -33.61 -28.06 -18.37
CA TYR A 73 -33.94 -29.27 -17.58
C TYR A 73 -33.68 -29.08 -16.06
N CYS A 74 -33.92 -30.10 -15.22
CA CYS A 74 -34.14 -29.98 -13.77
C CYS A 74 -33.64 -31.21 -12.95
N LYS A 75 -33.67 -31.10 -11.60
CA LYS A 75 -33.38 -32.11 -10.52
C LYS A 75 -31.89 -32.19 -10.08
N GLN A 76 -31.51 -32.23 -8.78
CA GLN A 76 -31.88 -33.09 -7.61
C GLN A 76 -31.40 -34.55 -7.80
N PHE A 77 -30.84 -35.32 -6.83
CA PHE A 77 -30.66 -35.26 -5.34
C PHE A 77 -29.41 -36.17 -4.96
N HIS A 78 -28.96 -36.54 -3.74
CA HIS A 78 -29.28 -36.39 -2.29
C HIS A 78 -28.04 -36.87 -1.42
N SER A 79 -27.92 -36.47 -0.13
CA SER A 79 -27.41 -37.25 1.08
C SER A 79 -26.03 -37.99 1.10
N SER A 80 -25.30 -38.28 2.21
CA SER A 80 -25.35 -37.89 3.66
C SER A 80 -24.20 -38.55 4.49
N THR A 81 -23.84 -37.98 5.67
CA THR A 81 -23.34 -38.65 6.93
C THR A 81 -21.98 -39.41 6.96
N HIS A 82 -21.25 -39.69 8.08
CA HIS A 82 -21.36 -39.40 9.54
C HIS A 82 -19.99 -39.54 10.29
N SER A 83 -19.77 -38.82 11.42
CA SER A 83 -18.99 -39.22 12.65
C SER A 83 -17.43 -39.48 12.61
N SER A 84 -16.61 -39.39 13.69
CA SER A 84 -16.73 -38.79 15.06
C SER A 84 -15.44 -38.82 15.94
N LEU A 85 -15.10 -37.71 16.65
CA LEU A 85 -14.40 -37.58 17.98
C LEU A 85 -12.94 -38.17 18.13
N ILE A 86 -12.14 -38.18 19.24
CA ILE A 86 -12.21 -37.91 20.72
C ILE A 86 -10.95 -37.11 21.23
N LEU A 87 -10.90 -36.69 22.52
CA LEU A 87 -9.90 -35.85 23.24
C LEU A 87 -8.55 -36.51 23.69
N SER A 88 -7.51 -35.70 23.92
CA SER A 88 -6.78 -35.44 25.22
C SER A 88 -5.35 -34.84 24.96
N LYS A 89 -4.55 -34.30 25.90
CA LYS A 89 -4.45 -34.39 27.38
C LYS A 89 -3.66 -33.18 27.96
N GLN A 90 -3.79 -32.87 29.25
CA GLN A 90 -3.05 -31.80 29.96
C GLN A 90 -1.67 -32.25 30.52
N ARG A 91 -0.73 -31.30 30.65
CA ARG A 91 0.12 -30.94 31.84
C ARG A 91 1.55 -30.55 31.47
N ASN A 92 1.99 -29.35 31.89
CA ASN A 92 3.13 -29.15 32.81
C ASN A 92 3.38 -27.66 33.07
N ALA A 93 3.65 -27.30 34.33
CA ALA A 93 4.03 -25.94 34.73
C ALA A 93 5.05 -26.05 35.89
N ALA A 94 6.33 -25.74 35.63
CA ALA A 94 7.39 -25.67 36.65
C ALA A 94 8.73 -25.09 36.13
N VAL A 95 8.74 -23.90 35.52
CA VAL A 95 9.97 -23.07 35.44
C VAL A 95 9.60 -21.63 35.77
N ALA A 96 9.83 -21.22 37.01
CA ALA A 96 9.64 -19.87 37.48
C ALA A 96 10.89 -19.42 38.25
N ARG A 97 11.06 -18.09 38.37
CA ARG A 97 12.11 -17.39 39.14
C ARG A 97 13.50 -17.32 38.46
N LEU A 98 13.63 -16.39 37.51
CA LEU A 98 14.76 -15.46 37.36
C LEU A 98 14.38 -14.43 36.28
N GLY A 99 14.17 -13.16 36.67
CA GLY A 99 13.75 -12.10 35.73
C GLY A 99 12.75 -11.05 36.25
N THR A 100 12.21 -11.19 37.46
CA THR A 100 11.32 -10.18 38.07
C THR A 100 12.11 -8.96 38.57
N LEU A 101 12.28 -7.93 37.74
CA LEU A 101 12.54 -6.55 38.20
C LEU A 101 12.23 -5.41 37.21
N LEU A 102 12.10 -5.67 35.90
CA LEU A 102 11.71 -4.66 34.90
C LEU A 102 10.57 -5.12 33.98
N HIS A 103 9.37 -5.29 34.53
CA HIS A 103 8.15 -5.37 33.72
C HIS A 103 6.96 -4.74 34.45
N ARG A 104 6.78 -3.42 34.29
CA ARG A 104 5.56 -2.71 34.70
C ARG A 104 4.46 -3.06 33.70
N SER A 105 3.88 -4.25 33.86
CA SER A 105 2.91 -4.81 32.93
C SER A 105 1.65 -3.94 32.87
N TYR A 106 1.46 -3.22 31.76
CA TYR A 106 0.16 -2.65 31.43
C TYR A 106 -0.75 -3.80 31.01
N HIS A 107 -1.86 -3.97 31.73
CA HIS A 107 -2.87 -4.95 31.40
C HIS A 107 -3.72 -4.41 30.25
N ASP A 108 -3.21 -4.62 29.03
CA ASP A 108 -3.84 -4.24 27.77
C ASP A 108 -4.90 -5.29 27.43
N ASP A 109 -6.16 -4.96 27.69
CA ASP A 109 -7.24 -5.96 27.72
C ASP A 109 -7.63 -6.43 26.31
N LYS A 110 -7.98 -7.70 26.18
CA LYS A 110 -8.26 -8.33 24.86
C LYS A 110 -9.70 -8.12 24.40
N SER A 111 -10.19 -6.89 24.50
CA SER A 111 -11.26 -6.39 23.62
C SER A 111 -10.72 -6.28 22.19
N ASP A 112 -11.57 -6.46 21.19
CA ASP A 112 -11.21 -6.27 19.78
C ASP A 112 -10.69 -4.85 19.53
N LYS A 113 -9.36 -4.70 19.45
CA LYS A 113 -8.75 -3.40 19.17
C LYS A 113 -9.20 -2.94 17.79
N PRO A 114 -9.75 -1.71 17.64
CA PRO A 114 -10.00 -1.17 16.31
C PRO A 114 -8.69 -1.19 15.53
N CYS A 115 -8.73 -1.73 14.31
CA CYS A 115 -7.58 -1.69 13.42
C CYS A 115 -7.12 -0.24 13.28
N LEU A 116 -5.82 0.01 13.31
CA LEU A 116 -5.28 1.34 13.12
C LEU A 116 -5.69 1.79 11.70
N LYS A 117 -6.71 2.65 11.63
CA LYS A 117 -7.38 3.07 10.41
C LYS A 117 -7.82 4.51 10.57
N LEU A 118 -7.04 5.42 10.01
CA LEU A 118 -7.31 6.86 10.07
C LEU A 118 -8.40 7.27 9.06
N MET A 119 -8.55 6.54 7.95
CA MET A 119 -9.51 6.81 6.88
C MET A 119 -9.91 5.53 6.15
N ASP A 120 -11.01 5.55 5.39
CA ASP A 120 -11.33 4.50 4.42
C ASP A 120 -10.44 4.60 3.16
N PHE A 121 -9.24 4.02 3.29
CA PHE A 121 -8.23 3.97 2.22
C PHE A 121 -7.55 2.59 2.23
N PRO A 122 -7.43 1.89 1.08
CA PRO A 122 -7.04 0.48 1.06
C PRO A 122 -5.60 0.21 1.53
N GLU A 123 -5.41 -0.96 2.16
CA GLU A 123 -4.12 -1.54 2.56
C GLU A 123 -3.28 -1.98 1.35
N ILE A 124 -2.79 -1.01 0.57
CA ILE A 124 -1.82 -1.21 -0.49
C ILE A 124 -0.45 -1.48 0.14
N ILE A 125 0.13 -2.65 -0.09
CA ILE A 125 1.50 -2.98 0.35
C ILE A 125 2.50 -2.98 -0.82
N TRP A 126 2.08 -3.37 -2.04
CA TRP A 126 3.00 -3.63 -3.16
C TRP A 126 2.66 -2.85 -4.45
N PRO A 127 3.67 -2.42 -5.24
CA PRO A 127 3.44 -1.79 -6.54
C PRO A 127 2.83 -2.80 -7.52
N SER A 128 2.01 -2.34 -8.47
CA SER A 128 1.46 -3.25 -9.51
C SER A 128 2.09 -2.99 -10.88
N PRO A 129 2.66 -3.98 -11.58
CA PRO A 129 3.35 -3.77 -12.87
C PRO A 129 2.54 -3.02 -13.93
N ILE A 130 1.23 -3.25 -13.98
CA ILE A 130 0.31 -2.59 -14.90
C ILE A 130 0.12 -1.11 -14.51
N LYS A 131 -0.04 -0.82 -13.22
CA LYS A 131 -0.09 0.57 -12.73
C LYS A 131 1.26 1.26 -12.93
N SER A 132 2.39 0.62 -12.65
CA SER A 132 3.74 1.20 -12.89
C SER A 132 3.97 1.63 -14.34
N PHE A 133 3.47 0.90 -15.33
CA PHE A 133 3.52 1.33 -16.74
C PHE A 133 2.64 2.56 -17.01
N ARG A 134 1.42 2.57 -16.47
CA ARG A 134 0.48 3.70 -16.60
C ARG A 134 0.98 4.95 -15.86
N ASN A 135 1.59 4.78 -14.68
CA ASN A 135 2.20 5.84 -13.89
C ASN A 135 3.42 6.44 -14.60
N TRP A 136 4.25 5.61 -15.26
CA TRP A 136 5.33 6.10 -16.14
C TRP A 136 4.80 6.97 -17.29
N TRP A 137 3.69 6.57 -17.90
CA TRP A 137 3.02 7.35 -18.95
C TRP A 137 2.43 8.66 -18.41
N PHE A 138 1.65 8.61 -17.33
CA PHE A 138 1.06 9.79 -16.71
C PHE A 138 2.13 10.76 -16.17
N SER A 139 3.23 10.28 -15.60
CA SER A 139 4.38 11.14 -15.22
C SER A 139 4.93 11.94 -16.41
N LYS A 140 4.92 11.37 -17.63
CA LYS A 140 5.34 12.09 -18.84
C LYS A 140 4.25 12.99 -19.42
N LEU A 141 2.98 12.78 -19.09
CA LEU A 141 1.91 13.74 -19.36
C LEU A 141 1.94 14.92 -18.38
N ILE A 142 2.18 14.70 -17.08
CA ILE A 142 2.41 15.78 -16.11
C ILE A 142 3.60 16.63 -16.57
N GLN A 143 4.75 16.00 -16.83
CA GLN A 143 5.96 16.69 -17.29
C GLN A 143 5.79 17.38 -18.66
N GLY A 144 4.89 16.89 -19.51
CA GLY A 144 4.64 17.44 -20.85
C GLY A 144 3.65 18.60 -20.90
N TYR A 145 2.66 18.64 -20.00
CA TYR A 145 1.48 19.52 -20.14
C TYR A 145 1.12 20.35 -18.90
N TYR A 146 1.58 19.96 -17.70
CA TYR A 146 1.08 20.50 -16.43
C TYR A 146 2.19 21.08 -15.55
N ASP A 147 3.33 20.40 -15.43
CA ASP A 147 4.47 20.84 -14.61
C ASP A 147 5.77 20.29 -15.22
N HIS A 148 6.50 21.12 -15.97
CA HIS A 148 7.75 20.71 -16.62
C HIS A 148 8.87 20.32 -15.65
N SER A 149 8.80 20.75 -14.38
CA SER A 149 9.75 20.36 -13.34
C SER A 149 9.46 18.98 -12.73
N PHE A 150 8.25 18.43 -12.96
CA PHE A 150 7.80 17.20 -12.35
C PHE A 150 8.69 16.00 -12.68
N SER A 151 9.13 15.30 -11.63
CA SER A 151 9.75 13.99 -11.72
C SER A 151 9.23 13.07 -10.61
N ILE A 152 9.24 11.76 -10.86
CA ILE A 152 8.82 10.77 -9.85
C ILE A 152 9.73 10.81 -8.61
N ASP A 153 11.03 11.06 -8.80
CA ASP A 153 12.01 10.99 -7.72
C ASP A 153 12.01 12.26 -6.86
N SER A 154 11.79 13.44 -7.46
CA SER A 154 11.55 14.68 -6.70
C SER A 154 10.21 14.64 -5.97
N PHE A 155 9.14 14.13 -6.60
CA PHE A 155 7.85 13.95 -5.95
C PHE A 155 7.92 12.96 -4.78
N LEU A 156 8.60 11.82 -4.93
CA LEU A 156 8.82 10.87 -3.82
C LEU A 156 9.64 11.46 -2.68
N THR A 157 10.54 12.42 -2.96
CA THR A 157 11.34 13.09 -1.92
C THR A 157 10.55 14.17 -1.19
N GLY A 158 9.71 14.94 -1.90
CA GLY A 158 8.80 15.92 -1.27
C GLY A 158 7.69 15.25 -0.46
N SER A 159 7.10 14.17 -0.99
CA SER A 159 6.08 13.40 -0.25
C SER A 159 6.65 12.68 0.98
N GLU A 160 7.92 12.26 0.99
CA GLU A 160 8.58 11.75 2.20
C GLU A 160 8.66 12.80 3.32
N GLN A 161 8.98 14.05 2.97
CA GLN A 161 9.03 15.17 3.92
C GLN A 161 7.63 15.52 4.46
N ALA A 162 6.62 15.57 3.57
CA ALA A 162 5.23 15.81 3.96
C ALA A 162 4.67 14.68 4.82
N ILE A 163 4.94 13.42 4.49
CA ILE A 163 4.55 12.25 5.29
C ILE A 163 5.20 12.31 6.66
N ASN A 164 6.51 12.57 6.74
CA ASN A 164 7.22 12.75 8.01
C ASN A 164 6.53 13.79 8.90
N TYR A 165 6.36 15.02 8.42
CA TYR A 165 5.71 16.10 9.18
C TYR A 165 4.29 15.71 9.63
N VAL A 166 3.40 15.35 8.69
CA VAL A 166 2.01 15.00 8.99
C VAL A 166 1.91 13.80 9.95
N SER A 167 2.79 12.81 9.82
CA SER A 167 2.80 11.64 10.70
C SER A 167 3.14 11.96 12.16
N ASN A 168 4.00 12.96 12.39
CA ASN A 168 4.36 13.40 13.74
C ASN A 168 3.27 14.31 14.33
N CYS A 169 2.71 15.26 13.56
CA CYS A 169 1.53 16.03 13.97
C CYS A 169 0.37 15.10 14.39
N LEU A 170 0.08 14.06 13.61
CA LEU A 170 -0.91 13.03 13.96
C LEU A 170 -0.53 12.26 15.24
N ALA A 171 0.74 11.91 15.44
CA ALA A 171 1.17 11.20 16.64
C ALA A 171 0.98 12.04 17.92
N GLU A 172 1.21 13.34 17.83
CA GLU A 172 1.04 14.32 18.91
C GLU A 172 -0.44 14.74 19.09
N GLY A 173 -1.25 14.62 18.03
CA GLY A 173 -2.65 15.04 18.01
C GLY A 173 -2.87 16.50 17.61
N ASP A 174 -1.86 17.12 17.00
CA ASP A 174 -1.97 18.46 16.42
C ASP A 174 -2.64 18.37 15.04
N PHE A 175 -3.86 18.89 14.96
CA PHE A 175 -4.65 18.97 13.73
C PHE A 175 -4.68 20.38 13.13
N ASP A 176 -4.20 21.39 13.86
CA ASP A 176 -4.24 22.77 13.40
C ASP A 176 -3.13 23.04 12.38
N GLU A 177 -1.94 22.48 12.62
CA GLU A 177 -0.84 22.38 11.66
C GLU A 177 -1.21 21.63 10.36
N LEU A 178 -2.30 20.83 10.36
CA LEU A 178 -2.74 20.04 9.21
C LEU A 178 -3.75 20.76 8.29
N GLN A 179 -4.36 21.87 8.72
CA GLN A 179 -5.48 22.54 8.05
C GLN A 179 -5.18 23.04 6.62
N HIS A 180 -3.90 23.13 6.23
CA HIS A 180 -3.46 23.59 4.90
C HIS A 180 -2.68 22.52 4.10
N ILE A 181 -2.54 21.32 4.66
CA ILE A 181 -1.76 20.22 4.08
C ILE A 181 -2.65 18.99 3.83
N VAL A 182 -3.76 18.87 4.55
CA VAL A 182 -4.78 17.83 4.41
C VAL A 182 -6.10 18.49 3.97
N GLU A 183 -6.86 17.86 3.08
CA GLU A 183 -8.19 18.39 2.69
C GLU A 183 -9.16 18.44 3.89
N PRO A 184 -10.06 19.43 3.99
CA PRO A 184 -10.94 19.58 5.16
C PRO A 184 -11.82 18.34 5.45
N GLU A 185 -12.39 17.72 4.41
CA GLU A 185 -13.16 16.47 4.56
C GLU A 185 -12.30 15.32 5.08
N ALA A 186 -11.05 15.26 4.60
CA ALA A 186 -10.09 14.25 5.02
C ALA A 186 -9.64 14.46 6.48
N LEU A 187 -9.38 15.70 6.87
CA LEU A 187 -9.02 16.07 8.24
C LEU A 187 -10.16 15.78 9.23
N GLN A 188 -11.42 16.01 8.83
CA GLN A 188 -12.59 15.66 9.63
C GLN A 188 -12.75 14.15 9.81
N GLU A 189 -12.58 13.35 8.75
CA GLU A 189 -12.59 11.88 8.83
C GLU A 189 -11.49 11.36 9.76
N ILE A 190 -10.28 11.92 9.65
CA ILE A 190 -9.14 11.60 10.51
C ILE A 190 -9.45 11.92 11.98
N GLN A 191 -9.92 13.14 12.29
CA GLN A 191 -10.22 13.56 13.66
C GLN A 191 -11.24 12.65 14.35
N ASN A 192 -12.29 12.25 13.62
CA ASN A 192 -13.31 11.32 14.11
C ASN A 192 -12.69 9.95 14.44
N ASN A 193 -11.95 9.35 13.50
CA ASN A 193 -11.34 8.03 13.69
C ASN A 193 -10.18 8.04 14.71
N TYR A 194 -9.51 9.17 14.90
CA TYR A 194 -8.42 9.33 15.85
C TYR A 194 -8.87 9.25 17.31
N ALA A 195 -10.11 9.64 17.60
CA ALA A 195 -10.70 9.55 18.93
C ALA A 195 -10.62 8.11 19.48
N ASP A 196 -10.91 7.12 18.63
CA ASP A 196 -10.91 5.69 18.96
C ASP A 196 -9.52 5.05 19.07
N LEU A 197 -8.45 5.74 18.63
CA LEU A 197 -7.09 5.21 18.72
C LEU A 197 -6.56 5.26 20.15
N SER A 198 -6.04 4.13 20.65
CA SER A 198 -5.31 4.09 21.92
C SER A 198 -4.01 4.90 21.87
N TYR A 199 -3.50 5.33 23.03
CA TYR A 199 -2.23 6.06 23.13
C TYR A 199 -1.09 5.37 22.37
N SER A 200 -0.95 4.05 22.49
CA SER A 200 0.07 3.29 21.77
C SER A 200 -0.10 3.32 20.25
N GLN A 201 -1.34 3.36 19.74
CA GLN A 201 -1.61 3.46 18.31
C GLN A 201 -1.27 4.87 17.80
N ARG A 202 -1.62 5.92 18.56
CA ARG A 202 -1.26 7.31 18.25
C ARG A 202 0.26 7.49 18.20
N THR A 203 0.99 7.02 19.22
CA THR A 203 2.46 7.07 19.23
C THR A 203 3.09 6.31 18.05
N SER A 204 2.49 5.20 17.60
CA SER A 204 2.97 4.45 16.42
C SER A 204 2.66 5.07 15.06
N LEU A 205 2.08 6.29 15.01
CA LEU A 205 1.95 7.07 13.79
C LEU A 205 3.25 7.80 13.42
N ALA A 206 4.13 8.09 14.39
CA ALA A 206 5.33 8.91 14.20
C ALA A 206 6.38 8.21 13.31
N ILE A 207 6.46 8.63 12.04
CA ILE A 207 7.44 8.09 11.09
C ILE A 207 8.74 8.89 11.16
N LYS A 208 9.86 8.18 11.04
CA LYS A 208 11.20 8.74 10.83
C LYS A 208 11.69 8.44 9.41
N PRO A 209 12.20 9.42 8.64
CA PRO A 209 12.71 9.18 7.28
C PRO A 209 13.83 8.14 7.20
N GLU A 210 14.70 8.09 8.21
CA GLU A 210 15.81 7.13 8.32
C GLU A 210 15.37 5.68 8.56
N ASP A 211 14.13 5.49 9.05
CA ASP A 211 13.52 4.17 9.29
C ASP A 211 12.74 3.63 8.08
N ILE A 212 12.55 4.45 7.04
CA ILE A 212 11.89 4.08 5.79
C ILE A 212 12.86 3.24 4.95
N PHE A 213 12.44 2.03 4.60
CA PHE A 213 13.24 1.11 3.78
C PHE A 213 12.68 0.89 2.37
N LEU A 214 11.42 1.20 2.10
CA LEU A 214 10.83 1.11 0.76
C LEU A 214 9.81 2.23 0.54
N ARG A 215 9.97 2.99 -0.55
CA ARG A 215 9.02 4.01 -1.01
C ARG A 215 8.71 3.87 -2.50
N PHE A 216 7.44 3.97 -2.90
CA PHE A 216 7.05 3.88 -4.31
C PHE A 216 5.71 4.59 -4.61
N ILE A 217 5.52 5.02 -5.87
CA ILE A 217 4.22 5.47 -6.40
C ILE A 217 3.40 4.24 -6.80
N TYR A 218 2.27 4.01 -6.15
CA TYR A 218 1.34 2.96 -6.51
C TYR A 218 0.48 3.35 -7.72
N GLU A 219 -0.03 4.58 -7.75
CA GLU A 219 -1.04 5.04 -8.69
C GLU A 219 -0.90 6.54 -8.94
N ILE A 220 -0.76 6.93 -10.21
CA ILE A 220 -1.13 8.28 -10.65
C ILE A 220 -2.55 8.19 -11.23
N GLY A 221 -3.43 9.04 -10.75
CA GLY A 221 -4.78 9.31 -11.29
C GLY A 221 -4.81 10.67 -11.96
N MET A 222 -5.70 10.84 -12.94
CA MET A 222 -5.95 12.12 -13.59
C MET A 222 -7.46 12.23 -13.81
N MET A 223 -8.06 13.28 -13.26
CA MET A 223 -9.50 13.54 -13.33
C MET A 223 -9.74 14.74 -14.25
N PHE A 224 -10.66 14.57 -15.20
CA PHE A 224 -10.98 15.53 -16.23
C PHE A 224 -12.49 15.74 -16.22
N ASP A 225 -12.96 16.92 -15.80
CA ASP A 225 -14.32 17.34 -16.15
C ASP A 225 -14.25 18.20 -17.41
N ASP A 226 -14.93 17.79 -18.49
CA ASP A 226 -14.90 18.50 -19.78
C ASP A 226 -15.99 19.59 -19.88
N ASN A 227 -16.92 19.66 -18.94
CA ASN A 227 -17.93 20.73 -18.83
C ASN A 227 -17.34 21.93 -18.07
N GLU A 228 -16.70 21.66 -16.94
CA GLU A 228 -16.08 22.68 -16.06
C GLU A 228 -14.59 22.91 -16.37
N ASN A 229 -14.02 22.17 -17.33
CA ASN A 229 -12.60 22.19 -17.71
C ASN A 229 -11.64 21.94 -16.53
N GLN A 230 -12.12 21.30 -15.46
CA GLN A 230 -11.34 20.99 -14.26
C GLN A 230 -10.32 19.88 -14.51
N ARG A 231 -9.12 20.01 -13.94
CA ARG A 231 -7.98 19.11 -14.20
C ARG A 231 -7.23 18.76 -12.92
N PHE A 232 -7.70 17.76 -12.18
CA PHE A 232 -7.00 17.29 -10.98
C PHE A 232 -6.05 16.13 -11.30
N VAL A 233 -4.91 16.10 -10.62
CA VAL A 233 -4.00 14.93 -10.63
C VAL A 233 -3.92 14.38 -9.21
N GLU A 234 -4.10 13.07 -9.08
CA GLU A 234 -3.87 12.35 -7.82
C GLU A 234 -2.60 11.51 -7.92
N ILE A 235 -1.83 11.43 -6.84
CA ILE A 235 -0.68 10.52 -6.71
C ILE A 235 -0.76 9.77 -5.39
N THR A 236 -1.05 8.47 -5.45
CA THR A 236 -0.92 7.55 -4.32
C THR A 236 0.53 7.05 -4.21
N VAL A 237 1.16 7.35 -3.09
CA VAL A 237 2.44 6.79 -2.66
C VAL A 237 2.22 5.77 -1.54
N VAL A 238 3.17 4.84 -1.44
CA VAL A 238 3.25 3.81 -0.41
C VAL A 238 4.67 3.84 0.15
N PHE A 239 4.76 3.92 1.47
CA PHE A 239 5.99 3.93 2.22
C PHE A 239 5.95 2.80 3.25
N GLN A 240 7.07 2.09 3.41
CA GLN A 240 7.25 1.03 4.40
C GLN A 240 8.52 1.30 5.20
N GLY A 241 8.45 1.07 6.51
CA GLY A 241 9.57 1.18 7.40
C GLY A 241 9.42 0.28 8.62
N PHE A 242 10.38 0.39 9.52
CA PHE A 242 10.41 -0.33 10.79
C PHE A 242 10.95 0.63 11.85
N HIS A 243 10.22 0.84 12.94
CA HIS A 243 10.64 1.80 13.98
C HIS A 243 11.97 1.37 14.64
N GLY A 244 12.99 2.23 14.58
CA GLY A 244 14.35 1.93 15.02
C GLY A 244 15.19 1.12 14.01
N PHE A 245 14.78 1.03 12.75
CA PHE A 245 15.55 0.41 11.66
C PHE A 245 16.93 1.03 11.47
N TYR A 246 17.06 2.36 11.53
CA TYR A 246 18.35 3.05 11.37
C TYR A 246 19.37 2.64 12.45
N GLU A 247 18.89 2.45 13.69
CA GLU A 247 19.69 2.01 14.84
C GLU A 247 19.99 0.52 14.75
N ALA A 248 18.99 -0.31 14.42
CA ALA A 248 19.15 -1.76 14.30
C ALA A 248 20.10 -2.16 13.16
N LYS A 249 20.09 -1.42 12.05
CA LYS A 249 20.92 -1.64 10.86
C LYS A 249 22.42 -1.40 11.09
N GLN A 250 22.79 -0.76 12.20
CA GLN A 250 24.19 -0.56 12.60
C GLN A 250 24.78 -1.75 13.39
N LYS A 251 23.95 -2.76 13.74
CA LYS A 251 24.36 -3.99 14.43
C LYS A 251 24.88 -5.05 13.45
N ASP A 252 25.35 -6.19 13.95
CA ASP A 252 25.64 -7.35 13.09
C ASP A 252 24.36 -7.77 12.32
N PRO A 253 24.46 -8.13 11.03
CA PRO A 253 23.30 -8.54 10.24
C PRO A 253 22.44 -9.65 10.86
N ARG A 254 23.03 -10.55 11.67
CA ARG A 254 22.28 -11.61 12.38
C ARG A 254 21.44 -11.05 13.51
N GLU A 255 22.02 -10.24 14.38
CA GLU A 255 21.30 -9.55 15.47
C GLU A 255 20.17 -8.69 14.91
N TYR A 256 20.45 -7.99 13.81
CA TYR A 256 19.48 -7.22 13.05
C TYR A 256 18.31 -8.09 12.55
N TYR A 257 18.57 -9.23 11.90
CA TYR A 257 17.50 -10.12 11.43
C TYR A 257 16.71 -10.76 12.58
N GLU A 258 17.35 -11.09 13.70
CA GLU A 258 16.68 -11.64 14.88
C GLU A 258 15.80 -10.59 15.57
N PHE A 259 16.28 -9.36 15.71
CA PHE A 259 15.52 -8.22 16.22
C PHE A 259 14.28 -7.92 15.36
N VAL A 260 14.44 -7.79 14.05
CA VAL A 260 13.31 -7.50 13.13
C VAL A 260 12.32 -8.67 13.06
N ARG A 261 12.77 -9.91 13.25
CA ARG A 261 11.90 -11.10 13.35
C ARG A 261 11.14 -11.18 14.68
N ALA A 262 11.74 -10.69 15.77
CA ALA A 262 11.14 -10.74 17.10
C ALA A 262 10.09 -9.64 17.33
N ASN A 263 10.25 -8.48 16.68
CA ASN A 263 9.42 -7.29 16.90
C ASN A 263 8.66 -6.89 15.61
N THR A 264 7.89 -7.79 15.01
CA THR A 264 7.21 -7.52 13.72
C THR A 264 6.08 -6.49 13.83
N GLU A 265 5.62 -6.18 15.05
CA GLU A 265 4.70 -5.08 15.34
C GLU A 265 5.31 -3.67 15.16
N LEU A 266 6.64 -3.56 15.04
CA LEU A 266 7.30 -2.29 14.71
C LEU A 266 7.30 -1.98 13.20
N LEU A 267 6.85 -2.92 12.36
CA LEU A 267 6.69 -2.73 10.92
C LEU A 267 5.45 -1.89 10.62
N TYR A 268 5.64 -0.80 9.88
CA TYR A 268 4.55 0.03 9.38
C TYR A 268 4.52 0.06 7.85
N VAL A 269 3.31 0.17 7.32
CA VAL A 269 3.05 0.66 5.97
C VAL A 269 2.17 1.90 6.11
N CYS A 270 2.55 2.98 5.44
CA CYS A 270 1.67 4.13 5.30
C CYS A 270 1.43 4.46 3.82
N ASN A 271 0.17 4.75 3.52
CA ASN A 271 -0.34 5.03 2.19
C ASN A 271 -0.88 6.45 2.20
N TYR A 272 -0.38 7.29 1.33
CA TYR A 272 -0.82 8.69 1.21
C TYR A 272 -1.21 8.96 -0.24
N ARG A 273 -2.34 9.63 -0.43
CA ARG A 273 -2.78 10.17 -1.72
C ARG A 273 -2.71 11.68 -1.64
N PHE A 274 -1.85 12.23 -2.49
CA PHE A 274 -1.77 13.67 -2.74
C PHE A 274 -2.66 14.01 -3.93
N ILE A 275 -3.29 15.18 -3.90
CA ILE A 275 -4.05 15.76 -4.99
C ILE A 275 -3.54 17.17 -5.28
N ARG A 276 -3.63 17.60 -6.54
CA ARG A 276 -3.31 18.96 -6.98
C ARG A 276 -4.20 19.38 -8.14
N ASP A 277 -4.61 20.65 -8.13
CA ASP A 277 -5.46 21.25 -9.16
C ASP A 277 -4.63 21.95 -10.25
N PHE A 278 -4.71 21.45 -11.47
CA PHE A 278 -4.07 22.01 -12.66
C PHE A 278 -5.09 22.69 -13.60
N THR A 279 -6.25 23.07 -13.09
CA THR A 279 -7.30 23.80 -13.82
C THR A 279 -6.78 25.16 -14.29
N LYS A 280 -7.01 25.48 -15.57
CA LYS A 280 -6.48 26.70 -16.20
C LYS A 280 -7.10 27.95 -15.56
N GLY A 281 -6.24 28.82 -15.02
CA GLY A 281 -6.65 30.06 -14.33
C GLY A 281 -6.51 30.00 -12.81
N VAL A 282 -6.32 28.81 -12.23
CA VAL A 282 -5.95 28.66 -10.82
C VAL A 282 -4.51 29.13 -10.64
N SER A 283 -4.31 30.17 -9.82
CA SER A 283 -2.99 30.73 -9.51
C SER A 283 -2.25 29.81 -8.54
N SER A 284 -1.59 28.79 -9.09
CA SER A 284 -0.72 27.81 -8.40
C SER A 284 -1.34 27.18 -7.15
N SER A 285 -2.03 26.05 -7.32
CA SER A 285 -2.31 25.12 -6.22
C SER A 285 -1.04 24.40 -5.79
N ASP A 286 -0.99 23.95 -4.54
CA ASP A 286 0.03 23.04 -4.02
C ASP A 286 -0.49 21.59 -3.95
N TRP A 287 0.40 20.65 -3.60
CA TRP A 287 0.02 19.25 -3.36
C TRP A 287 -0.48 19.07 -1.92
N ILE A 288 -1.77 18.81 -1.75
CA ILE A 288 -2.39 18.51 -0.45
C ILE A 288 -2.82 17.03 -0.38
N ILE A 289 -3.09 16.51 0.81
CA ILE A 289 -3.41 15.10 1.06
C ILE A 289 -4.94 14.92 1.18
N ASN A 290 -5.54 14.09 0.32
CA ASN A 290 -6.98 13.81 0.35
C ASN A 290 -7.34 12.43 0.92
N LYS A 291 -6.39 11.49 0.96
CA LYS A 291 -6.51 10.26 1.77
C LYS A 291 -5.15 9.87 2.33
N LEU A 292 -5.13 9.44 3.59
CA LEU A 292 -4.00 8.76 4.21
C LEU A 292 -4.48 7.54 5.00
N ASN A 293 -3.61 6.55 5.16
CA ASN A 293 -3.77 5.55 6.21
C ASN A 293 -2.41 4.98 6.63
N HIS A 294 -2.30 4.58 7.89
CA HIS A 294 -1.18 3.84 8.46
C HIS A 294 -1.70 2.47 8.90
N PHE A 295 -0.87 1.42 8.84
CA PHE A 295 -1.25 0.10 9.33
C PHE A 295 -0.02 -0.80 9.53
N ILE A 296 -0.12 -1.74 10.48
CA ILE A 296 0.81 -2.87 10.56
C ILE A 296 0.35 -3.89 9.51
N PRO A 297 1.20 -4.31 8.56
CA PRO A 297 0.79 -5.18 7.46
C PRO A 297 0.36 -6.57 7.98
N ASN A 298 -0.95 -6.84 7.92
CA ASN A 298 -1.59 -8.04 8.47
C ASN A 298 -0.94 -9.37 8.06
N GLU A 299 -0.29 -9.43 6.89
CA GLU A 299 0.46 -10.59 6.41
C GLU A 299 1.72 -10.99 7.24
N LEU A 300 2.12 -10.16 8.21
CA LEU A 300 3.27 -10.37 9.12
C LEU A 300 2.87 -10.62 10.59
N THR A 301 1.57 -10.56 10.91
CA THR A 301 1.05 -10.84 12.27
C THR A 301 0.62 -12.30 12.45
N LEU A 302 0.55 -13.08 11.36
CA LEU A 302 0.31 -14.52 11.36
C LEU A 302 1.51 -15.28 11.96
N LYS A 303 1.41 -15.61 13.25
CA LYS A 303 2.36 -16.43 14.03
C LYS A 303 2.09 -17.93 13.84
#